data_AF-A0A3B0VIH0-F1
#
_entry.id   AF-A0A3B0VIH0-F1
#
_cell.length_a   1.000
_cell.length_b   1.000
_cell.length_c   1.000
_cell.angle_alpha   90.00
_cell.angle_beta   90.00
_cell.angle_gamma   90.00
#
_symmetry.space_group_name_H-M   'P 1'
#
loop_
_entity.id
_entity.type
_entity.pdbx_description
1 polymer ?
#
loop_
_entity_poly.entity_id
_entity_poly.type
_entity_poly.pdbx_seq_one_letter_code
_entity_poly.pdbx_strand_id
1 'polypeptide(L)'
;MDGLFNTFCFGVLILSVLIIIWVFYNGEQKRKRIREARKNYERSLEQLKTSPDDANLRQKTLLLGREFARAAREGGKETLFDEMALMNDINAVAVAVAVAVAGGASPKRIEEKSKSASERLEELRKMKD
;
A
#
# COMPACT_ATOMS: atom_id res chain seq x y z
N MET A 1 -47.66 -30.98 -18.19
CA MET A 1 -46.95 -30.36 -17.02
C MET A 1 -45.71 -29.57 -17.46
N ASP A 2 -45.61 -29.30 -18.77
CA ASP A 2 -44.36 -28.92 -19.43
C ASP A 2 -44.15 -27.41 -19.46
N GLY A 3 -45.25 -26.65 -19.43
CA GLY A 3 -45.21 -25.18 -19.36
C GLY A 3 -44.62 -24.65 -18.05
N LEU A 4 -44.96 -25.26 -16.91
CA LEU A 4 -44.47 -24.83 -15.59
C LEU A 4 -42.96 -25.11 -15.44
N PHE A 5 -42.50 -26.26 -15.92
CA PHE A 5 -41.09 -26.62 -15.93
C PHE A 5 -40.26 -25.67 -16.81
N ASN A 6 -40.77 -25.34 -18.01
CA ASN A 6 -40.09 -24.43 -18.92
C ASN A 6 -39.99 -23.00 -18.34
N THR A 7 -41.07 -22.47 -17.77
CA THR A 7 -41.05 -21.15 -17.10
C THR A 7 -40.07 -21.12 -15.93
N PHE A 8 -39.98 -22.20 -15.15
CA PHE A 8 -39.01 -22.31 -14.07
C PHE A 8 -37.56 -22.30 -14.58
N CYS A 9 -37.26 -23.06 -15.64
CA CYS A 9 -35.93 -23.06 -16.27
C CYS A 9 -35.54 -21.68 -16.83
N PHE A 10 -36.47 -20.98 -17.49
CA PHE A 10 -36.23 -19.61 -17.96
C PHE A 10 -35.97 -18.64 -16.79
N GLY A 11 -36.73 -18.75 -15.70
CA GLY A 11 -36.51 -17.95 -14.50
C GLY A 11 -35.13 -18.16 -13.88
N VAL A 12 -34.66 -19.41 -13.78
CA VAL A 12 -33.32 -19.74 -13.28
C VAL A 12 -32.23 -19.20 -14.21
N LEU A 13 -32.40 -19.32 -15.52
CA LEU A 13 -31.44 -18.79 -16.50
C LEU A 13 -31.32 -17.27 -16.38
N ILE A 14 -32.43 -16.54 -16.31
CA ILE A 14 -32.42 -15.09 -16.14
C ILE A 14 -31.74 -14.71 -14.82
N LEU A 15 -32.06 -15.38 -13.71
CA LEU A 15 -31.43 -15.12 -12.42
C LEU A 15 -29.91 -15.37 -12.48
N SER A 16 -29.47 -16.45 -13.13
CA SER A 16 -28.04 -16.75 -13.28
C SER A 16 -27.30 -15.67 -14.07
N VAL A 17 -27.90 -15.15 -15.15
CA VAL A 17 -27.33 -14.06 -15.95
C VAL A 17 -27.23 -12.78 -15.12
N LEU A 18 -28.25 -12.45 -14.34
CA LEU A 18 -28.23 -11.28 -13.45
C LEU A 18 -27.14 -11.38 -12.37
N ILE A 19 -26.95 -12.56 -11.77
CA ILE A 19 -25.87 -12.79 -10.79
C ILE A 19 -24.50 -12.60 -11.44
N ILE A 20 -24.29 -13.16 -12.64
CA ILE A 20 -23.05 -13.02 -13.39
C ILE A 20 -22.74 -11.54 -13.64
N ILE A 21 -23.71 -10.80 -14.19
CA ILE A 21 -23.59 -9.36 -14.45
C ILE A 21 -23.19 -8.62 -13.16
N TRP A 22 -23.89 -8.88 -12.06
CA TRP A 22 -23.61 -8.23 -10.77
C TRP A 22 -22.19 -8.48 -10.25
N VAL A 23 -21.68 -9.71 -10.36
CA VAL A 23 -20.30 -10.05 -9.95
C VAL A 23 -19.27 -9.29 -10.79
N PHE A 24 -19.46 -9.23 -12.12
CA PHE A 24 -18.52 -8.55 -13.02
C PHE A 24 -18.47 -7.03 -12.78
N TYR A 25 -19.63 -6.38 -12.58
CA TYR A 25 -19.68 -4.94 -12.30
C TYR A 25 -18.99 -4.55 -10.99
N ASN A 26 -19.16 -5.35 -9.93
CA ASN A 26 -18.52 -5.09 -8.63
C ASN A 26 -17.00 -5.25 -8.68
N GLY A 27 -16.51 -6.22 -9.46
CA GLY A 27 -15.07 -6.46 -9.63
C GLY A 27 -14.34 -5.28 -10.27
N GLU A 28 -14.93 -4.66 -11.30
CA GLU A 28 -14.33 -3.49 -11.96
C GLU A 28 -14.25 -2.27 -11.03
N GLN A 29 -15.31 -2.00 -10.29
CA GLN A 29 -15.37 -0.81 -9.41
C GLN A 29 -14.31 -0.87 -8.31
N LYS A 30 -14.10 -2.06 -7.72
CA LYS A 30 -13.03 -2.26 -6.73
C LYS A 30 -11.65 -1.98 -7.34
N ARG A 31 -11.37 -2.49 -8.54
CA ARG A 31 -10.09 -2.27 -9.24
C ARG A 31 -9.86 -0.80 -9.58
N LYS A 32 -10.91 -0.08 -10.02
CA LYS A 32 -10.84 1.36 -10.32
C LYS A 32 -10.49 2.17 -9.07
N ARG A 33 -11.21 1.92 -7.96
CA ARG A 33 -10.93 2.57 -6.66
C ARG A 33 -9.51 2.34 -6.16
N ILE A 34 -9.01 1.10 -6.22
CA ILE A 34 -7.62 0.79 -5.84
C ILE A 34 -6.63 1.56 -6.71
N ARG A 35 -6.86 1.61 -8.03
CA ARG A 35 -5.98 2.29 -8.97
C ARG A 35 -5.94 3.80 -8.72
N GLU A 36 -7.09 4.42 -8.46
CA GLU A 36 -7.20 5.85 -8.16
C GLU A 36 -6.53 6.19 -6.84
N ALA A 37 -6.79 5.42 -5.77
CA ALA A 37 -6.16 5.62 -4.47
C ALA A 37 -4.63 5.47 -4.57
N ARG A 38 -4.14 4.46 -5.29
CA ARG A 38 -2.71 4.27 -5.57
C ARG A 38 -2.11 5.46 -6.30
N LYS A 39 -2.76 5.94 -7.37
CA LYS A 39 -2.28 7.07 -8.16
C LYS A 39 -2.19 8.35 -7.33
N ASN A 40 -3.16 8.59 -6.45
CA ASN A 40 -3.15 9.75 -5.56
C ASN A 40 -2.01 9.66 -4.53
N TYR A 41 -1.81 8.49 -3.95
CA TYR A 41 -0.71 8.23 -3.04
C TYR A 41 0.66 8.42 -3.72
N GLU A 42 0.88 7.81 -4.88
CA GLU A 42 2.12 7.96 -5.66
C GLU A 42 2.41 9.43 -6.03
N ARG A 43 1.37 10.17 -6.47
CA ARG A 43 1.51 11.62 -6.73
C ARG A 43 1.90 12.39 -5.47
N SER A 44 1.36 12.03 -4.31
CA SER A 44 1.74 12.69 -3.05
C SER A 44 3.16 12.36 -2.61
N LEU A 45 3.66 11.16 -2.90
CA LEU A 45 5.08 10.81 -2.72
C LEU A 45 5.98 11.62 -3.67
N GLU A 46 5.57 11.84 -4.91
CA GLU A 46 6.30 12.71 -5.85
C GLU A 46 6.35 14.16 -5.36
N GLN A 47 5.25 14.69 -4.82
CA GLN A 47 5.24 16.00 -4.18
C GLN A 47 6.16 16.02 -2.97
N LEU A 48 6.17 14.96 -2.16
CA LEU A 48 7.06 14.87 -1.01
C LEU A 48 8.54 14.89 -1.40
N LYS A 49 8.89 14.45 -2.62
CA LYS A 49 10.26 14.56 -3.12
C LYS A 49 10.72 16.01 -3.33
N THR A 50 9.81 16.96 -3.53
CA THR A 50 10.18 18.37 -3.71
C THR A 50 10.31 19.11 -2.38
N SER A 51 9.63 18.63 -1.33
CA SER A 51 9.60 19.26 -0.01
C SER A 51 9.56 18.17 1.09
N PRO A 52 10.67 17.46 1.33
CA PRO A 52 10.71 16.27 2.18
C PRO A 52 10.53 16.57 3.68
N ASP A 53 10.74 17.81 4.08
CA ASP A 53 10.64 18.34 5.43
C ASP A 53 9.27 18.98 5.74
N ASP A 54 8.38 19.08 4.76
CA ASP A 54 7.02 19.58 4.97
C ASP A 54 6.16 18.58 5.75
N ALA A 55 5.89 18.90 7.03
CA ALA A 55 5.08 18.09 7.91
C ALA A 55 3.63 17.93 7.43
N ASN A 56 3.03 18.96 6.82
CA ASN A 56 1.67 18.89 6.29
C ASN A 56 1.62 17.94 5.09
N LEU A 57 2.63 17.99 4.23
CA LEU A 57 2.72 17.09 3.08
C LEU A 57 2.92 15.65 3.52
N ARG A 58 3.75 15.39 4.55
CA ARG A 58 3.91 14.05 5.14
C ARG A 58 2.60 13.51 5.73
N GLN A 59 1.86 14.34 6.45
CA GLN A 59 0.56 13.95 6.98
C GLN A 59 -0.45 13.65 5.87
N LYS A 60 -0.49 14.49 4.82
CA LYS A 60 -1.35 14.27 3.66
C LYS A 60 -1.00 12.98 2.91
N THR A 61 0.29 12.72 2.69
CA THR A 61 0.78 11.49 2.07
C THR A 61 0.43 10.26 2.90
N LEU A 62 0.51 10.35 4.23
CA LEU A 62 0.07 9.27 5.12
C LEU A 62 -1.43 9.00 4.98
N LEU A 63 -2.28 10.04 4.97
CA LEU A 63 -3.73 9.89 4.78
C LEU A 63 -4.08 9.19 3.45
N LEU A 64 -3.42 9.57 2.36
CA LEU A 64 -3.61 8.93 1.05
C LEU A 64 -3.09 7.49 1.04
N GLY A 65 -2.00 7.22 1.75
CA GLY A 65 -1.51 5.85 1.97
C GLY A 65 -2.52 4.98 2.71
N ARG A 66 -3.17 5.51 3.75
CA ARG A 66 -4.24 4.81 4.48
C ARG A 66 -5.43 4.51 3.58
N GLU A 67 -5.83 5.47 2.75
CA GLU A 67 -6.92 5.27 1.78
C GLU A 67 -6.59 4.15 0.78
N PHE A 68 -5.36 4.14 0.25
CA PHE A 68 -4.88 3.07 -0.62
C PHE A 68 -4.85 1.71 0.10
N ALA A 69 -4.28 1.63 1.31
CA ALA A 69 -4.22 0.40 2.09
C ALA A 69 -5.62 -0.16 2.36
N ARG A 70 -6.57 0.70 2.75
CA ARG A 70 -7.98 0.33 2.95
C ARG A 70 -8.63 -0.15 1.65
N ALA A 71 -8.40 0.53 0.53
CA ALA A 71 -8.96 0.14 -0.76
C ALA A 71 -8.40 -1.21 -1.25
N ALA A 72 -7.11 -1.46 -1.03
CA ALA A 72 -6.41 -2.65 -1.49
C ALA A 72 -6.76 -3.90 -0.67
N ARG A 73 -7.16 -3.74 0.59
CA ARG A 73 -7.42 -4.87 1.49
C ARG A 73 -8.80 -5.49 1.31
N GLU A 74 -8.84 -6.80 1.52
CA GLU A 74 -10.10 -7.50 1.77
C GLU A 74 -10.59 -7.13 3.18
N GLY A 75 -11.79 -6.55 3.28
CA GLY A 75 -12.38 -6.09 4.54
C GLY A 75 -12.16 -4.62 4.89
N GLY A 76 -11.38 -3.85 4.11
CA GLY A 76 -11.36 -2.38 4.18
C GLY A 76 -10.76 -1.75 5.44
N LYS A 77 -10.10 -2.55 6.31
CA LYS A 77 -9.49 -2.11 7.57
C LYS A 77 -7.98 -1.98 7.43
N GLU A 78 -7.46 -0.83 7.84
CA GLU A 78 -6.04 -0.58 8.04
C GLU A 78 -5.55 -1.34 9.27
N THR A 79 -4.32 -1.87 9.21
CA THR A 79 -3.62 -2.42 10.37
C THR A 79 -2.44 -1.54 10.74
N LEU A 80 -2.03 -1.64 12.00
CA LEU A 80 -0.81 -1.01 12.50
C LEU A 80 0.42 -1.38 11.67
N PHE A 81 0.47 -2.59 11.09
CA PHE A 81 1.54 -2.99 10.18
C PHE A 81 1.54 -2.19 8.86
N ASP A 82 0.37 -1.90 8.30
CA ASP A 82 0.26 -1.07 7.08
C ASP A 82 0.71 0.35 7.40
N GLU A 83 0.31 0.89 8.54
CA GLU A 83 0.70 2.22 8.98
C GLU A 83 2.22 2.34 9.16
N MET A 84 2.85 1.34 9.76
CA MET A 84 4.31 1.27 9.88
C MET A 84 5.01 1.17 8.51
N ALA A 85 4.46 0.38 7.58
CA ALA A 85 5.00 0.27 6.23
C ALA A 85 4.89 1.60 5.47
N LEU A 86 3.75 2.29 5.59
CA LEU A 86 3.53 3.62 4.99
C LEU A 86 4.50 4.67 5.57
N MET A 87 4.67 4.69 6.90
CA MET A 87 5.62 5.60 7.55
C MET A 87 7.07 5.31 7.15
N ASN A 88 7.42 4.03 6.94
CA ASN A 88 8.73 3.65 6.43
C ASN A 88 8.95 4.18 5.01
N ASP A 89 8.00 3.98 4.10
CA ASP A 89 8.10 4.44 2.72
C ASP A 89 8.22 5.97 2.62
N ILE A 90 7.37 6.69 3.37
CA ILE A 90 7.42 8.16 3.49
C ILE A 90 8.78 8.64 4.00
N ASN A 91 9.32 7.98 5.03
CA ASN A 91 10.64 8.32 5.57
C ASN A 91 11.77 8.00 4.61
N ALA A 92 11.70 6.87 3.91
CA ALA A 92 12.70 6.48 2.92
C ALA A 92 12.80 7.51 1.80
N VAL A 93 11.66 8.01 1.30
CA VAL A 93 11.63 9.09 0.31
C VAL A 93 12.25 10.37 0.87
N ALA A 94 11.86 10.79 2.07
CA ALA A 94 12.39 12.01 2.68
C ALA A 94 13.91 11.94 2.92
N VAL A 95 14.40 10.80 3.40
CA VAL A 95 15.84 10.56 3.63
C VAL A 95 16.61 10.50 2.32
N ALA A 96 16.08 9.82 1.30
CA ALA A 96 16.74 9.74 -0.01
C ALA A 96 16.92 11.13 -0.64
N VAL A 97 15.90 12.00 -0.53
CA VAL A 97 15.98 13.38 -1.02
C VAL A 97 16.97 14.19 -0.20
N ALA A 98 16.93 14.09 1.13
CA ALA A 98 17.87 14.79 2.00
C ALA A 98 19.34 14.39 1.71
N VAL A 99 19.60 13.10 1.45
CA VAL A 99 20.92 12.59 1.04
C VAL A 99 21.34 13.14 -0.32
N ALA A 100 20.44 13.20 -1.28
CA ALA A 100 20.70 13.73 -2.62
C ALA A 100 21.00 15.24 -2.60
N VAL A 101 20.25 16.02 -1.83
CA VAL A 101 20.41 17.48 -1.70
C VAL A 101 21.66 17.84 -0.88
N ALA A 102 21.97 17.08 0.17
CA ALA A 102 23.15 17.30 0.99
C ALA A 102 24.48 16.88 0.32
N GLY A 103 24.45 16.34 -0.91
CA GLY A 103 25.65 15.89 -1.63
C GLY A 103 26.49 14.85 -0.86
N GLY A 104 25.88 14.12 0.08
CA GLY A 104 26.64 13.66 1.25
C GLY A 104 26.12 12.38 1.91
N ALA A 105 25.90 11.32 1.14
CA ALA A 105 26.21 9.99 1.66
C ALA A 105 27.63 9.64 1.22
N SER A 106 28.63 10.09 2.00
CA SER A 106 29.97 9.51 1.84
C SER A 106 29.84 8.01 2.15
N PRO A 107 30.27 7.11 1.24
CA PRO A 107 30.09 5.66 1.37
C PRO A 107 30.59 5.10 2.72
N LYS A 108 31.54 5.78 3.36
CA LYS A 108 32.02 5.50 4.72
C LYS A 108 30.91 5.41 5.77
N ARG A 109 29.91 6.30 5.75
CA ARG A 109 28.89 6.38 6.82
C ARG A 109 27.88 5.24 6.75
N ILE A 110 27.63 4.71 5.55
CA ILE A 110 26.76 3.54 5.33
C ILE A 110 27.51 2.27 5.73
N GLU A 111 28.81 2.17 5.42
CA GLU A 111 29.68 1.05 5.83
C GLU A 111 29.89 0.99 7.35
N GLU A 112 30.03 2.13 8.01
CA GLU A 112 30.20 2.22 9.47
C GLU A 112 28.92 1.81 10.23
N LYS A 113 27.74 2.16 9.68
CA LYS A 113 26.45 1.75 10.25
C LYS A 113 26.17 0.26 10.04
N SER A 114 26.62 -0.33 8.92
CA SER A 114 26.49 -1.78 8.68
C SER A 114 27.43 -2.61 9.55
N LYS A 115 28.66 -2.13 9.79
CA LYS A 115 29.60 -2.71 10.77
C LYS A 115 29.03 -2.70 12.19
N SER A 116 28.48 -1.58 12.65
CA SER A 116 27.88 -1.50 13.99
C SER A 116 26.66 -2.43 14.16
N ALA A 117 25.86 -2.63 13.10
CA ALA A 117 24.71 -3.55 13.15
C ALA A 117 25.13 -5.03 13.18
N SER A 118 26.18 -5.40 12.44
CA SER A 118 26.71 -6.76 12.41
C SER A 118 27.43 -7.12 13.71
N GLU A 119 28.16 -6.19 14.32
CA GLU A 119 28.85 -6.38 15.59
C GLU A 119 27.87 -6.62 16.76
N ARG A 120 26.75 -5.88 16.80
CA ARG A 120 25.67 -6.09 17.78
C ARG A 120 24.97 -7.44 17.65
N LEU A 121 24.80 -7.92 16.43
CA LEU A 121 24.22 -9.25 16.18
C LEU A 121 25.16 -10.37 16.68
N GLU A 122 26.46 -10.15 16.58
CA GLU A 122 27.46 -11.10 17.06
C GLU A 122 27.54 -11.12 18.60
N GLU A 123 27.45 -9.96 19.27
CA GLU A 123 27.31 -9.89 20.73
C GLU A 123 26.06 -10.60 21.24
N LEU A 124 24.92 -10.38 20.59
CA LEU A 124 23.66 -11.04 20.96
C LEU A 124 23.71 -12.55 20.77
N ARG A 125 24.48 -13.03 19.78
CA ARG A 125 24.68 -14.46 19.57
C ARG A 125 25.55 -15.08 20.66
N LYS A 126 26.60 -14.38 21.12
CA LYS A 126 27.47 -14.84 22.22
C LYS A 126 26.79 -14.85 23.59
N MET A 127 25.73 -14.06 23.78
CA MET A 127 24.93 -14.07 25.02
C MET A 127 23.91 -15.21 25.12
N LYS A 128 23.71 -15.98 24.05
CA LYS A 128 22.70 -17.04 23.98
C LYS A 128 23.29 -18.46 24.09
N ASP A 129 24.61 -18.56 24.07
CA ASP A 129 25.40 -19.76 24.39
C ASP A 129 25.90 -19.67 25.85
#